data_AF-A0A944QBD0-F1
#
_entry.id   AF-A0A944QBD0-F1
#
_cell.length_a   1.000
_cell.length_b   1.000
_cell.length_c   1.000
_cell.angle_alpha   90.00
_cell.angle_beta   90.00
_cell.angle_gamma   90.00
#
_symmetry.space_group_name_H-M   'P 1'
#
loop_
_entity.id
_entity.type
_entity.pdbx_description
1 polymer ?
#
loop_
_entity_poly.entity_id
_entity_poly.type
_entity_poly.pdbx_seq_one_letter_code
_entity_poly.pdbx_strand_id
1 'polypeptide(L)'
;MNDHPEPVTPVHRVRGAARVFFLALVVILASVGVLAVAGGQVNAAKAQAGIAVTLSPSSRTVDQGQSASYTVAATSTGGFSGSVTFAVSGLPAGATGNWSPAAVTLGAGSTAQTTLTVSTATTASAIKSDFTVTGTSGNNRSNTAPGQLHVREVKREFTISGSLSGMLAPGIARPLNLQLSNPNAKTITVSNLSVGLAEVIRTPAAVAANLPCTAADYTISQYSGGYPITLPSGSTSLSLLGVPQAQWPQIRMLDTPLLQDGCKGATLRFIYSGTGQGN
;
A
#
# COMPACT_ATOMS: atom_id res chain seq x y z
N MET A 1 -42.97 -30.95 -40.01
CA MET A 1 -42.16 -32.18 -40.17
C MET A 1 -40.75 -31.86 -39.67
N ASN A 2 -40.49 -32.01 -38.37
CA ASN A 2 -40.01 -33.25 -37.74
C ASN A 2 -38.95 -33.96 -38.60
N ASP A 3 -37.68 -33.89 -38.18
CA ASP A 3 -37.15 -35.05 -37.47
C ASP A 3 -35.88 -34.69 -36.67
N HIS A 4 -35.85 -35.22 -35.45
CA HIS A 4 -34.75 -35.14 -34.51
C HIS A 4 -34.18 -36.55 -34.35
N PRO A 5 -32.86 -36.75 -34.47
CA PRO A 5 -32.22 -37.85 -33.78
C PRO A 5 -31.14 -37.38 -32.79
N GLU A 6 -31.19 -38.03 -31.64
CA GLU A 6 -30.33 -38.00 -30.45
C GLU A 6 -28.91 -38.60 -30.70
N PRO A 7 -27.97 -38.54 -29.72
CA PRO A 7 -26.60 -38.08 -29.91
C PRO A 7 -25.54 -39.16 -30.07
N VAL A 8 -24.38 -38.75 -30.61
CA VAL A 8 -23.16 -39.56 -30.66
C VAL A 8 -22.08 -38.91 -29.78
N THR A 9 -21.59 -39.66 -28.80
CA THR A 9 -20.45 -39.29 -27.96
C THR A 9 -19.13 -39.49 -28.73
N PRO A 10 -18.12 -38.63 -28.50
CA PRO A 10 -16.73 -39.03 -28.65
C PRO A 10 -15.99 -39.03 -27.31
N VAL A 11 -15.44 -40.20 -27.01
CA VAL A 11 -14.41 -40.45 -26.01
C VAL A 11 -13.09 -39.89 -26.54
N HIS A 12 -12.42 -38.98 -25.83
CA HIS A 12 -10.97 -39.02 -25.70
C HIS A 12 -10.45 -38.26 -24.47
N ARG A 13 -9.35 -38.79 -23.96
CA ARG A 13 -8.90 -38.81 -22.57
C ARG A 13 -7.56 -38.09 -22.48
N VAL A 14 -7.40 -37.12 -21.56
CA VAL A 14 -6.10 -36.63 -21.05
C VAL A 14 -6.30 -36.25 -19.58
N ARG A 15 -6.02 -37.15 -18.63
CA ARG A 15 -4.79 -37.25 -17.79
C ARG A 15 -4.40 -35.97 -17.04
N GLY A 16 -4.54 -35.99 -15.70
CA GLY A 16 -4.00 -34.94 -14.82
C GLY A 16 -4.39 -35.00 -13.34
N ALA A 17 -4.05 -36.10 -12.66
CA ALA A 17 -3.77 -36.24 -11.21
C ALA A 17 -4.70 -35.56 -10.17
N ALA A 18 -5.64 -36.34 -9.61
CA ALA A 18 -6.18 -36.14 -8.26
C ALA A 18 -5.63 -37.24 -7.33
N ARG A 19 -5.23 -36.81 -6.13
CA ARG A 19 -4.40 -37.55 -5.17
C ARG A 19 -5.16 -38.71 -4.50
N VAL A 20 -4.43 -39.82 -4.48
CA VAL A 20 -4.64 -41.12 -3.86
C VAL A 20 -5.16 -41.09 -2.42
N PHE A 21 -6.26 -41.80 -2.16
CA PHE A 21 -6.61 -42.38 -0.85
C PHE A 21 -5.99 -43.77 -0.78
N PHE A 22 -5.12 -44.03 0.21
CA PHE A 22 -4.67 -45.40 0.51
C PHE A 22 -5.37 -45.91 1.78
N LEU A 23 -6.14 -46.98 1.59
CA LEU A 23 -6.63 -47.86 2.65
C LEU A 23 -5.44 -48.49 3.39
N ALA A 24 -5.53 -48.55 4.72
CA ALA A 24 -4.63 -49.34 5.56
C ALA A 24 -5.29 -50.68 5.96
N LEU A 25 -4.45 -51.70 5.89
CA LEU A 25 -4.68 -53.15 5.99
C LEU A 25 -5.10 -53.62 7.40
N VAL A 26 -5.94 -54.66 7.44
CA VAL A 26 -6.33 -55.42 8.64
C VAL A 26 -5.22 -56.40 9.03
N VAL A 27 -4.88 -56.47 10.33
CA VAL A 27 -4.15 -57.59 10.93
C VAL A 27 -4.93 -58.06 12.16
N ILE A 28 -5.50 -59.26 12.08
CA ILE A 28 -6.15 -59.97 13.19
C ILE A 28 -5.12 -60.99 13.71
N LEU A 29 -4.62 -60.80 14.93
CA LEU A 29 -3.99 -61.86 15.71
C LEU A 29 -4.86 -62.13 16.94
N ALA A 30 -5.44 -63.33 17.00
CA ALA A 30 -5.99 -63.88 18.22
C ALA A 30 -4.88 -64.54 19.03
N SER A 31 -4.73 -64.16 20.31
CA SER A 31 -4.19 -65.05 21.33
C SER A 31 -4.96 -64.81 22.63
N VAL A 32 -5.57 -65.89 23.13
CA VAL A 32 -6.24 -65.93 24.42
C VAL A 32 -5.17 -66.22 25.47
N GLY A 33 -5.07 -65.35 26.46
CA GLY A 33 -4.34 -65.58 27.69
C GLY A 33 -5.00 -64.77 28.81
N VAL A 34 -5.71 -65.44 29.71
CA VAL A 34 -6.18 -64.85 30.96
C VAL A 34 -5.12 -65.14 32.02
N LEU A 35 -4.57 -64.11 32.66
CA LEU A 35 -4.05 -64.18 34.03
C LEU A 35 -4.19 -62.78 34.68
N ALA A 36 -4.75 -62.75 35.88
CA ALA A 36 -4.96 -61.55 36.69
C ALA A 36 -3.64 -61.02 37.30
N VAL A 37 -3.56 -59.71 37.56
CA VAL A 37 -3.15 -59.07 38.83
C VAL A 37 -2.74 -57.59 38.62
N ALA A 38 -3.11 -56.79 39.63
CA ALA A 38 -2.67 -55.44 39.98
C ALA A 38 -3.27 -54.27 39.18
N GLY A 39 -3.97 -53.40 39.92
CA GLY A 39 -4.36 -52.07 39.49
C GLY A 39 -3.13 -51.23 39.14
N GLY A 40 -2.65 -51.37 37.91
CA GLY A 40 -1.80 -50.38 37.28
C GLY A 40 -2.65 -49.14 37.07
N GLN A 41 -2.51 -48.16 37.96
CA GLN A 41 -2.85 -46.80 37.60
C GLN A 41 -2.06 -46.50 36.33
N VAL A 42 -2.75 -46.42 35.19
CA VAL A 42 -2.24 -45.62 34.08
C VAL A 42 -2.09 -44.23 34.69
N ASN A 43 -0.85 -43.86 35.01
CA ASN A 43 -0.51 -42.47 35.22
C ASN A 43 -0.76 -41.81 33.86
N ALA A 44 -2.02 -41.46 33.58
CA ALA A 44 -2.35 -40.45 32.61
C ALA A 44 -1.51 -39.25 33.06
N ALA A 45 -0.42 -38.98 32.36
CA ALA A 45 0.39 -37.81 32.62
C ALA A 45 -0.58 -36.64 32.65
N LYS A 46 -0.81 -36.05 33.83
CA LYS A 46 -1.73 -34.94 33.99
C LYS A 46 -1.27 -33.89 32.98
N ALA A 47 -2.09 -33.64 31.96
CA ALA A 47 -1.74 -32.69 30.92
C ALA A 47 -1.25 -31.40 31.58
N GLN A 48 -0.04 -30.98 31.24
CA GLN A 48 0.57 -29.81 31.86
C GLN A 48 -0.34 -28.60 31.64
N ALA A 49 -0.63 -27.87 32.71
CA ALA A 49 -1.43 -26.65 32.63
C ALA A 49 -0.76 -25.68 31.64
N GLY A 50 -1.52 -25.19 30.66
CA GLY A 50 -0.98 -24.37 29.59
C GLY A 50 -2.02 -23.44 28.97
N ILE A 51 -1.55 -22.68 27.98
CA ILE A 51 -2.34 -21.66 27.29
C ILE A 51 -2.15 -21.89 25.79
N ALA A 52 -3.24 -21.97 25.04
CA ALA A 52 -3.22 -21.94 23.58
C ALA A 52 -3.74 -20.57 23.11
N VAL A 53 -3.03 -19.93 22.16
CA VAL A 53 -3.40 -18.64 21.58
C VAL A 53 -3.61 -18.77 20.08
N THR A 54 -4.69 -18.15 19.58
CA THR A 54 -5.00 -18.02 18.16
C THR A 54 -5.29 -16.55 17.81
N LEU A 55 -5.07 -16.20 16.55
CA LEU A 55 -5.22 -14.83 16.02
C LEU A 55 -6.12 -14.87 14.78
N SER A 56 -7.09 -13.96 14.69
CA SER A 56 -7.95 -13.82 13.52
C SER A 56 -8.29 -12.36 13.22
N PRO A 57 -8.23 -11.91 11.95
CA PRO A 57 -7.72 -12.66 10.80
C PRO A 57 -6.19 -12.83 10.87
N SER A 58 -5.62 -13.75 10.10
CA SER A 58 -4.16 -13.95 10.07
C SER A 58 -3.41 -12.86 9.30
N SER A 59 -4.10 -12.03 8.51
CA SER A 59 -3.50 -10.91 7.78
C SER A 59 -4.45 -9.72 7.71
N ARG A 60 -3.89 -8.51 7.79
CA ARG A 60 -4.57 -7.26 7.47
C ARG A 60 -3.72 -6.41 6.56
N THR A 61 -4.40 -5.60 5.77
CA THR A 61 -3.82 -4.51 5.02
C THR A 61 -4.34 -3.20 5.58
N VAL A 62 -3.45 -2.23 5.75
CA VAL A 62 -3.76 -0.90 6.29
C VAL A 62 -2.93 0.15 5.57
N ASP A 63 -3.49 1.33 5.38
CA ASP A 63 -2.76 2.47 4.87
C ASP A 63 -1.99 3.15 6.01
N GLN A 64 -0.83 3.75 5.72
CA GLN A 64 -0.09 4.56 6.71
C GLN A 64 -1.02 5.57 7.41
N GLY A 65 -0.89 5.70 8.73
CA GLY A 65 -1.72 6.59 9.54
C GLY A 65 -3.09 6.00 9.93
N GLN A 66 -3.38 4.76 9.57
CA GLN A 66 -4.61 4.05 9.94
C GLN A 66 -4.30 2.88 10.90
N SER A 67 -5.35 2.22 11.40
CA SER A 67 -5.24 1.11 12.35
C SER A 67 -5.90 -0.17 11.81
N ALA A 68 -5.37 -1.31 12.25
CA ALA A 68 -5.91 -2.64 11.96
C ALA A 68 -6.24 -3.36 13.26
N SER A 69 -7.36 -4.07 13.29
CA SER A 69 -7.80 -4.85 14.46
C SER A 69 -7.78 -6.35 14.20
N TYR A 70 -7.33 -7.08 15.22
CA TYR A 70 -7.24 -8.52 15.27
C TYR A 70 -7.89 -9.03 16.56
N THR A 71 -8.68 -10.09 16.47
CA THR A 71 -9.19 -10.84 17.61
C THR A 71 -8.19 -11.90 18.01
N VAL A 72 -7.82 -11.93 19.28
CA VAL A 72 -6.93 -12.92 19.88
C VAL A 72 -7.73 -13.74 20.88
N ALA A 73 -7.78 -15.05 20.68
CA ALA A 73 -8.43 -15.97 21.61
C ALA A 73 -7.38 -16.78 22.37
N ALA A 74 -7.52 -16.82 23.70
CA ALA A 74 -6.72 -17.66 24.59
C ALA A 74 -7.60 -18.77 25.17
N THR A 75 -7.11 -20.00 25.11
CA THR A 75 -7.81 -21.21 25.59
C THR A 75 -6.96 -21.90 26.65
N SER A 76 -7.58 -22.26 27.78
CA SER A 76 -6.93 -23.03 28.84
C SER A 76 -6.71 -24.47 28.38
N THR A 77 -5.49 -25.00 28.56
CA THR A 77 -5.18 -26.43 28.40
C THR A 77 -4.68 -27.03 29.72
N GLY A 78 -4.80 -28.35 29.89
CA GLY A 78 -4.28 -29.06 31.07
C GLY A 78 -4.86 -28.63 32.43
N GLY A 79 -6.07 -28.04 32.42
CA GLY A 79 -6.73 -27.51 33.62
C GLY A 79 -6.15 -26.19 34.13
N PHE A 80 -5.45 -25.43 33.29
CA PHE A 80 -4.95 -24.09 33.63
C PHE A 80 -6.09 -23.15 34.05
N SER A 81 -5.85 -22.37 35.10
CA SER A 81 -6.67 -21.23 35.44
C SER A 81 -5.77 -20.08 35.88
N GLY A 82 -6.13 -18.86 35.48
CA GLY A 82 -5.32 -17.68 35.78
C GLY A 82 -5.54 -16.53 34.79
N SER A 83 -4.89 -15.41 35.09
CA SER A 83 -4.89 -14.23 34.23
C SER A 83 -3.77 -14.31 33.18
N VAL A 84 -4.10 -14.05 31.92
CA VAL A 84 -3.19 -14.09 30.77
C VAL A 84 -3.01 -12.68 30.23
N THR A 85 -1.77 -12.23 30.15
CA THR A 85 -1.36 -10.99 29.46
C THR A 85 -0.78 -11.33 28.09
N PHE A 86 -0.87 -10.39 27.15
CA PHE A 86 -0.44 -10.62 25.76
C PHE A 86 0.71 -9.70 25.36
N ALA A 87 1.57 -10.21 24.50
CA ALA A 87 2.64 -9.45 23.86
C ALA A 87 2.60 -9.66 22.35
N VAL A 88 2.94 -8.61 21.60
CA VAL A 88 3.12 -8.64 20.15
C VAL A 88 4.56 -8.26 19.82
N SER A 89 5.17 -8.94 18.85
CA SER A 89 6.52 -8.63 18.36
C SER A 89 6.63 -8.81 16.85
N GLY A 90 7.53 -8.06 16.19
CA GLY A 90 7.69 -8.09 14.73
C GLY A 90 6.78 -7.12 13.96
N LEU A 91 6.18 -6.14 14.64
CA LEU A 91 5.47 -5.05 13.96
C LEU A 91 6.47 -4.17 13.17
N PRO A 92 6.05 -3.59 12.02
CA PRO A 92 6.92 -2.71 11.23
C PRO A 92 7.24 -1.42 12.00
N ALA A 93 8.36 -0.78 11.65
CA ALA A 93 8.74 0.49 12.26
C ALA A 93 7.63 1.54 12.09
N GLY A 94 7.30 2.25 13.18
CA GLY A 94 6.19 3.20 13.22
C GLY A 94 4.80 2.58 13.45
N ALA A 95 4.71 1.28 13.74
CA ALA A 95 3.48 0.63 14.20
C ALA A 95 3.53 0.25 15.69
N THR A 96 2.40 0.37 16.37
CA THR A 96 2.26 0.05 17.81
C THR A 96 1.01 -0.78 18.06
N GLY A 97 1.12 -1.82 18.90
CA GLY A 97 -0.01 -2.66 19.29
C GLY A 97 -0.59 -2.24 20.64
N ASN A 98 -1.93 -2.20 20.74
CA ASN A 98 -2.66 -1.99 21.99
C ASN A 98 -3.68 -3.12 22.22
N TRP A 99 -3.89 -3.49 23.48
CA TRP A 99 -4.73 -4.62 23.88
C TRP A 99 -5.97 -4.16 24.64
N SER A 100 -7.15 -4.67 24.26
CA SER A 100 -8.39 -4.40 24.97
C SER A 100 -9.29 -5.65 25.02
N PRO A 101 -9.49 -6.25 26.22
CA PRO A 101 -8.85 -5.93 27.50
C PRO A 101 -7.33 -6.27 27.51
N ALA A 102 -6.55 -5.60 28.38
CA ALA A 102 -5.10 -5.82 28.49
C ALA A 102 -4.70 -7.20 29.03
N ALA A 103 -5.60 -7.84 29.77
CA ALA A 103 -5.48 -9.21 30.26
C ALA A 103 -6.84 -9.90 30.21
N VAL A 104 -6.84 -11.23 30.10
CA VAL A 104 -8.04 -12.06 30.17
C VAL A 104 -7.90 -13.11 31.25
N THR A 105 -8.99 -13.43 31.95
CA THR A 105 -8.99 -14.49 32.95
C THR A 105 -9.54 -15.78 32.35
N LEU A 106 -8.78 -16.86 32.48
CA LEU A 106 -9.20 -18.20 32.07
C LEU A 106 -9.57 -19.03 33.29
N GLY A 107 -10.73 -19.67 33.24
CA GLY A 107 -11.05 -20.86 34.02
C GLY A 107 -10.60 -22.13 33.30
N ALA A 108 -10.51 -23.24 34.04
CA ALA A 108 -10.11 -24.54 33.49
C ALA A 108 -11.03 -24.94 32.32
N GLY A 109 -10.42 -25.17 31.15
CA GLY A 109 -11.11 -25.56 29.91
C GLY A 109 -11.85 -24.42 29.20
N SER A 110 -11.79 -23.19 29.71
CA SER A 110 -12.46 -22.03 29.10
C SER A 110 -11.63 -21.37 28.00
N THR A 111 -12.31 -20.53 27.21
CA THR A 111 -11.70 -19.62 26.23
C THR A 111 -12.13 -18.20 26.52
N ALA A 112 -11.20 -17.25 26.44
CA ALA A 112 -11.46 -15.82 26.54
C ALA A 112 -10.81 -15.09 25.36
N GLN A 113 -11.28 -13.87 25.07
CA GLN A 113 -10.82 -13.09 23.92
C GLN A 113 -10.34 -11.70 24.33
N THR A 114 -9.39 -11.18 23.56
CA THR A 114 -8.97 -9.77 23.57
C THR A 114 -8.83 -9.27 22.13
N THR A 115 -8.88 -7.95 21.96
CA THR A 115 -8.60 -7.31 20.68
C THR A 115 -7.20 -6.69 20.71
N LEU A 116 -6.39 -7.04 19.72
CA LEU A 116 -5.17 -6.33 19.36
C LEU A 116 -5.50 -5.28 18.30
N THR A 117 -5.34 -4.00 18.65
CA THR A 117 -5.39 -2.90 17.68
C THR A 117 -3.97 -2.45 17.38
N VAL A 118 -3.54 -2.64 16.13
CA VAL A 118 -2.26 -2.13 15.63
C VAL A 118 -2.50 -0.80 14.94
N SER A 119 -1.94 0.27 15.49
CA SER A 119 -1.99 1.62 14.90
C SER A 119 -0.69 1.91 14.17
N THR A 120 -0.77 2.51 12.98
CA THR A 120 0.40 2.90 12.18
C THR A 120 0.53 4.42 12.14
N ALA A 121 1.77 4.93 12.23
CA ALA A 121 2.08 6.32 11.96
C ALA A 121 1.94 6.62 10.45
N THR A 122 1.76 7.89 10.09
CA THR A 122 1.79 8.34 8.68
C THR A 122 3.15 8.12 8.01
N THR A 123 4.20 7.93 8.81
CA THR A 123 5.58 7.65 8.37
C THR A 123 5.99 6.19 8.59
N ALA A 124 5.06 5.31 8.98
CA ALA A 124 5.36 3.90 9.20
C ALA A 124 5.93 3.24 7.94
N SER A 125 6.86 2.30 8.07
CA SER A 125 7.44 1.63 6.89
C SER A 125 6.35 0.92 6.08
N ALA A 126 6.21 1.29 4.80
CA ALA A 126 5.27 0.67 3.89
C ALA A 126 5.80 -0.69 3.40
N ILE A 127 5.49 -1.75 4.14
CA ILE A 127 6.00 -3.10 3.91
C ILE A 127 4.97 -4.17 4.33
N LYS A 128 5.16 -5.41 3.89
CA LYS A 128 4.55 -6.59 4.51
C LYS A 128 5.45 -7.07 5.64
N SER A 129 4.93 -7.09 6.86
CA SER A 129 5.65 -7.56 8.05
C SER A 129 4.90 -8.72 8.68
N ASP A 130 5.62 -9.79 8.97
CA ASP A 130 5.13 -10.88 9.80
C ASP A 130 5.38 -10.52 11.27
N PHE A 131 4.35 -10.69 12.10
CA PHE A 131 4.41 -10.47 13.53
C PHE A 131 3.89 -11.70 14.27
N THR A 132 4.16 -11.73 15.56
CA THR A 132 3.81 -12.85 16.43
C THR A 132 3.12 -12.35 17.69
N VAL A 133 2.13 -13.11 18.16
CA VAL A 133 1.43 -12.89 19.41
C VAL A 133 1.70 -14.05 20.36
N THR A 134 2.01 -13.74 21.62
CA THR A 134 2.15 -14.72 22.70
C THR A 134 1.38 -14.28 23.94
N GLY A 135 0.76 -15.22 24.64
CA GLY A 135 0.16 -15.04 25.95
C GLY A 135 1.05 -15.60 27.06
N THR A 136 1.05 -14.94 28.22
CA THR A 136 1.85 -15.34 29.39
C THR A 136 1.03 -15.29 30.68
N SER A 137 1.26 -16.24 31.58
CA SER A 137 0.73 -16.23 32.95
C SER A 137 1.72 -16.93 33.90
N GLY A 138 2.42 -16.15 34.72
CA GLY A 138 3.53 -16.64 35.53
C GLY A 138 4.59 -17.32 34.65
N ASN A 139 4.90 -18.58 34.93
CA ASN A 139 5.86 -19.39 34.14
C ASN A 139 5.25 -20.05 32.89
N ASN A 140 3.92 -19.92 32.68
CA ASN A 140 3.27 -20.48 31.50
C ASN A 140 3.35 -19.50 30.34
N ARG A 141 3.83 -19.98 29.19
CA ARG A 141 3.84 -19.26 27.91
C ARG A 141 3.05 -20.05 26.89
N SER A 142 2.23 -19.36 26.10
CA SER A 142 1.48 -20.01 25.03
C SER A 142 2.34 -20.40 23.84
N ASN A 143 1.74 -21.11 22.88
CA ASN A 143 2.24 -21.11 21.51
C ASN A 143 2.30 -19.69 20.93
N THR A 144 3.03 -19.56 19.84
CA THR A 144 3.07 -18.33 19.05
C THR A 144 1.95 -18.34 18.01
N ALA A 145 1.10 -17.31 18.01
CA ALA A 145 0.13 -17.09 16.96
C ALA A 145 0.71 -16.14 15.90
N PRO A 146 0.93 -16.59 14.65
CA PRO A 146 1.46 -15.74 13.59
C PRO A 146 0.38 -14.81 13.03
N GLY A 147 0.78 -13.61 12.67
CA GLY A 147 -0.04 -12.64 11.95
C GLY A 147 0.79 -11.87 10.93
N GLN A 148 0.13 -11.27 9.96
CA GLN A 148 0.77 -10.40 8.98
C GLN A 148 0.07 -9.04 8.95
N LEU A 149 0.87 -7.98 8.84
CA LEU A 149 0.40 -6.63 8.57
C LEU A 149 1.04 -6.14 7.29
N HIS A 150 0.23 -5.77 6.31
CA HIS A 150 0.67 -5.07 5.12
C HIS A 150 0.34 -3.58 5.25
N VAL A 151 1.38 -2.77 5.47
CA VAL A 151 1.26 -1.31 5.46
C VAL A 151 1.44 -0.81 4.04
N ARG A 152 0.46 -0.08 3.52
CA ARG A 152 0.52 0.57 2.22
C ARG A 152 0.98 2.01 2.36
N GLU A 153 1.86 2.40 1.45
CA GLU A 153 2.28 3.78 1.31
C GLU A 153 1.10 4.63 0.81
N VAL A 154 0.82 5.74 1.47
CA VAL A 154 -0.19 6.70 1.01
C VAL A 154 0.51 7.84 0.30
N LYS A 155 0.60 7.75 -1.03
CA LYS A 155 1.08 8.87 -1.85
C LYS A 155 -0.06 9.86 -2.06
N ARG A 156 0.17 11.11 -1.66
CA ARG A 156 -0.76 12.21 -1.85
C ARG A 156 -0.17 13.14 -2.90
N GLU A 157 -0.91 13.37 -3.96
CA GLU A 157 -0.49 14.27 -5.04
C GLU A 157 -0.89 15.71 -4.71
N PHE A 158 -0.10 16.65 -5.21
CA PHE A 158 -0.47 18.05 -5.35
C PHE A 158 -0.41 18.38 -6.84
N THR A 159 -1.20 19.36 -7.29
CA THR A 159 -1.22 19.68 -8.72
C THR A 159 -0.36 20.91 -9.02
N ILE A 160 0.27 20.87 -10.19
CA ILE A 160 1.00 21.99 -10.77
C ILE A 160 0.37 22.26 -12.13
N SER A 161 0.03 23.51 -12.39
CA SER A 161 -0.41 23.93 -13.72
C SER A 161 0.14 25.30 -14.04
N GLY A 162 -0.03 25.74 -15.28
CA GLY A 162 0.43 27.03 -15.73
C GLY A 162 0.02 27.26 -17.17
N SER A 163 -0.16 28.53 -17.50
CA SER A 163 -0.34 28.99 -18.87
C SER A 163 0.50 30.23 -19.07
N LEU A 164 1.05 30.39 -20.27
CA LEU A 164 1.79 31.59 -20.62
C LEU A 164 0.86 32.81 -20.61
N SER A 165 1.37 33.92 -20.09
CA SER A 165 0.72 35.22 -20.21
C SER A 165 1.22 35.91 -21.48
N GLY A 166 0.34 36.04 -22.46
CA GLY A 166 0.65 36.67 -23.75
C GLY A 166 1.30 35.74 -24.77
N MET A 167 1.44 36.25 -26.00
CA MET A 167 1.99 35.51 -27.13
C MET A 167 3.52 35.43 -27.07
N LEU A 168 4.07 34.32 -27.55
CA LEU A 168 5.48 34.19 -27.91
C LEU A 168 5.72 34.72 -29.32
N ALA A 169 6.95 35.17 -29.55
CA ALA A 169 7.49 35.57 -30.84
C ALA A 169 9.00 35.23 -30.85
N PRO A 170 9.64 35.11 -32.01
CA PRO A 170 11.08 34.87 -32.09
C PRO A 170 11.87 35.80 -31.16
N GLY A 171 12.73 35.21 -30.33
CA GLY A 171 13.58 35.94 -29.36
C GLY A 171 12.88 36.40 -28.08
N ILE A 172 11.55 36.28 -27.98
CA ILE A 172 10.81 36.71 -26.80
C ILE A 172 10.61 35.55 -25.82
N ALA A 173 10.95 35.82 -24.56
CA ALA A 173 10.66 34.94 -23.44
C ALA A 173 9.41 35.42 -22.69
N ARG A 174 8.60 34.48 -22.20
CA ARG A 174 7.43 34.75 -21.36
C ARG A 174 7.54 33.99 -20.03
N PRO A 175 7.32 34.66 -18.90
CA PRO A 175 7.32 34.01 -17.60
C PRO A 175 6.05 33.16 -17.43
N LEU A 176 6.20 32.06 -16.71
CA LEU A 176 5.12 31.12 -16.40
C LEU A 176 4.80 31.17 -14.91
N ASN A 177 3.68 31.81 -14.57
CA ASN A 177 3.19 31.83 -13.18
C ASN A 177 2.55 30.48 -12.84
N LEU A 178 3.35 29.55 -12.31
CA LEU A 178 2.84 28.25 -11.92
C LEU A 178 1.75 28.39 -10.85
N GLN A 179 0.63 27.72 -11.08
CA GLN A 179 -0.42 27.49 -10.10
C GLN A 179 -0.11 26.18 -9.38
N LEU A 180 -0.21 26.20 -8.06
CA LEU A 180 0.08 25.08 -7.18
C LEU A 180 -1.17 24.80 -6.34
N SER A 181 -1.64 23.57 -6.30
CA SER A 181 -2.79 23.19 -5.47
C SER A 181 -2.45 22.00 -4.58
N ASN A 182 -2.53 22.21 -3.27
CA ASN A 182 -2.35 21.19 -2.26
C ASN A 182 -3.74 20.78 -1.73
N PRO A 183 -4.25 19.59 -2.10
CA PRO A 183 -5.56 19.12 -1.62
C PRO A 183 -5.53 18.68 -0.16
N ASN A 184 -4.35 18.62 0.48
CA ASN A 184 -4.20 18.16 1.85
C ASN A 184 -4.50 19.31 2.83
N ALA A 185 -5.13 18.97 3.95
CA ALA A 185 -5.43 19.95 5.01
C ALA A 185 -4.18 20.50 5.71
N LYS A 186 -3.03 19.82 5.56
CA LYS A 186 -1.74 20.26 6.09
C LYS A 186 -0.89 20.91 5.00
N THR A 187 -0.10 21.88 5.43
CA THR A 187 0.98 22.46 4.64
C THR A 187 1.99 21.38 4.21
N ILE A 188 2.44 21.45 2.97
CA ILE A 188 3.53 20.63 2.43
C ILE A 188 4.70 21.52 2.02
N THR A 189 5.89 20.95 1.95
CA THR A 189 7.05 21.57 1.32
C THR A 189 7.21 21.03 -0.10
N VAL A 190 7.50 21.91 -1.06
CA VAL A 190 7.65 21.56 -2.47
C VAL A 190 9.07 21.84 -2.94
N SER A 191 9.64 20.90 -3.69
CA SER A 191 10.97 20.99 -4.29
C SER A 191 10.97 20.42 -5.71
N ASN A 192 12.08 20.58 -6.43
CA ASN A 192 12.28 19.99 -7.76
C ASN A 192 11.15 20.30 -8.76
N LEU A 193 10.63 21.53 -8.74
CA LEU A 193 9.65 21.98 -9.74
C LEU A 193 10.30 21.93 -11.12
N SER A 194 9.61 21.32 -12.07
CA SER A 194 10.07 21.21 -13.45
C SER A 194 8.90 21.39 -14.42
N VAL A 195 9.19 22.10 -15.52
CA VAL A 195 8.31 22.34 -16.65
C VAL A 195 8.94 21.71 -17.90
N GLY A 196 8.22 20.82 -18.56
CA GLY A 196 8.62 20.25 -19.84
C GLY A 196 7.66 20.66 -20.95
N LEU A 197 8.15 20.75 -22.20
CA LEU A 197 7.32 20.87 -23.38
C LEU A 197 6.97 19.47 -23.88
N ALA A 198 5.72 19.07 -23.71
CA ALA A 198 5.24 17.75 -24.11
C ALA A 198 4.96 17.69 -25.61
N GLU A 199 4.35 18.75 -26.15
CA GLU A 199 3.89 18.78 -27.54
C GLU A 199 3.81 20.20 -28.08
N VAL A 200 4.06 20.34 -29.38
CA VAL A 200 3.80 21.56 -30.16
C VAL A 200 2.76 21.23 -31.22
N ILE A 201 1.56 21.77 -31.07
CA ILE A 201 0.46 21.56 -32.00
C ILE A 201 0.40 22.75 -32.96
N ARG A 202 0.74 22.52 -34.22
CA ARG A 202 0.64 23.50 -35.30
C ARG A 202 -0.82 23.79 -35.65
N THR A 203 -1.07 24.97 -36.20
CA THR A 203 -2.37 25.31 -36.78
C THR A 203 -2.64 24.50 -38.06
N PRO A 204 -3.91 24.27 -38.46
CA PRO A 204 -4.23 23.59 -39.71
C PRO A 204 -3.59 24.25 -40.94
N ALA A 205 -3.51 25.59 -40.97
CA ALA A 205 -2.89 26.34 -42.06
C ALA A 205 -1.38 26.07 -42.16
N ALA A 206 -0.67 26.05 -41.03
CA ALA A 206 0.76 25.73 -40.99
C ALA A 206 1.04 24.28 -41.43
N VAL A 207 0.15 23.34 -41.06
CA VAL A 207 0.24 21.94 -41.51
C VAL A 207 0.01 21.83 -43.02
N ALA A 208 -1.03 22.49 -43.56
CA ALA A 208 -1.34 22.47 -44.99
C ALA A 208 -0.22 23.10 -45.85
N ALA A 209 0.44 24.14 -45.33
CA ALA A 209 1.58 24.79 -45.98
C ALA A 209 2.94 24.11 -45.70
N ASN A 210 2.95 22.99 -44.97
CA ASN A 210 4.15 22.27 -44.56
C ASN A 210 5.21 23.15 -43.84
N LEU A 211 4.75 24.12 -43.04
CA LEU A 211 5.63 25.04 -42.30
C LEU A 211 6.06 24.41 -40.97
N PRO A 212 7.35 24.20 -40.71
CA PRO A 212 7.81 23.52 -39.51
C PRO A 212 7.58 24.36 -38.25
N CYS A 213 7.29 23.67 -37.15
CA CYS A 213 7.34 24.19 -35.79
C CYS A 213 7.33 22.99 -34.83
N THR A 214 8.37 22.87 -34.03
CA THR A 214 8.64 21.71 -33.18
C THR A 214 9.10 22.16 -31.81
N ALA A 215 9.32 21.22 -30.89
CA ALA A 215 9.87 21.54 -29.59
C ALA A 215 11.28 22.19 -29.67
N ALA A 216 12.04 21.94 -30.74
CA ALA A 216 13.37 22.51 -30.93
C ALA A 216 13.34 24.04 -31.16
N ASP A 217 12.19 24.60 -31.54
CA ASP A 217 12.00 26.04 -31.71
C ASP A 217 11.82 26.78 -30.38
N TYR A 218 11.79 26.04 -29.26
CA TYR A 218 11.55 26.59 -27.93
C TYR A 218 12.60 26.14 -26.93
N THR A 219 12.82 26.99 -25.93
CA THR A 219 13.65 26.66 -24.76
C THR A 219 12.88 26.99 -23.49
N ILE A 220 13.15 26.21 -22.43
CA ILE A 220 12.55 26.39 -21.12
C ILE A 220 13.67 26.66 -20.12
N SER A 221 13.66 27.86 -19.52
CA SER A 221 14.42 28.11 -18.29
C SER A 221 13.58 27.63 -17.12
N GLN A 222 14.12 26.75 -16.29
CA GLN A 222 13.42 26.19 -15.14
C GLN A 222 13.29 27.22 -14.01
N TYR A 223 12.47 26.89 -13.01
CA TYR A 223 12.39 27.65 -11.77
C TYR A 223 13.79 27.77 -11.12
N SER A 224 14.16 28.98 -10.68
CA SER A 224 15.48 29.28 -10.11
C SER A 224 15.42 29.88 -8.70
N GLY A 225 14.23 29.89 -8.08
CA GLY A 225 14.08 30.31 -6.69
C GLY A 225 14.55 29.27 -5.68
N GLY A 226 14.52 29.64 -4.40
CA GLY A 226 14.98 28.79 -3.30
C GLY A 226 13.99 27.67 -2.95
N TYR A 227 14.52 26.53 -2.53
CA TYR A 227 13.76 25.42 -1.95
C TYR A 227 14.01 25.28 -0.44
N PRO A 228 13.07 24.65 0.29
CA PRO A 228 11.74 24.25 -0.17
C PRO A 228 10.77 25.44 -0.28
N ILE A 229 9.80 25.34 -1.19
CA ILE A 229 8.65 26.24 -1.22
C ILE A 229 7.62 25.73 -0.21
N THR A 230 7.20 26.58 0.73
CA THR A 230 6.12 26.22 1.66
C THR A 230 4.78 26.40 0.97
N LEU A 231 4.00 25.31 0.86
CA LEU A 231 2.72 25.28 0.16
C LEU A 231 1.58 24.96 1.16
N PRO A 232 0.80 25.98 1.59
CA PRO A 232 -0.39 25.79 2.41
C PRO A 232 -1.44 24.91 1.74
N SER A 233 -2.46 24.49 2.49
CA SER A 233 -3.64 23.83 1.92
C SER A 233 -4.38 24.75 0.94
N GLY A 234 -4.92 24.19 -0.14
CA GLY A 234 -5.65 24.93 -1.16
C GLY A 234 -4.77 25.33 -2.35
N SER A 235 -5.26 26.28 -3.15
CA SER A 235 -4.61 26.74 -4.39
C SER A 235 -3.91 28.08 -4.20
N THR A 236 -2.72 28.21 -4.79
CA THR A 236 -1.91 29.43 -4.82
C THR A 236 -1.12 29.50 -6.13
N SER A 237 -0.26 30.50 -6.26
CA SER A 237 0.64 30.67 -7.41
C SER A 237 2.01 31.19 -6.97
N LEU A 238 3.02 31.11 -7.84
CA LEU A 238 4.34 31.68 -7.54
C LEU A 238 4.25 33.16 -7.17
N SER A 239 3.40 33.93 -7.84
CA SER A 239 3.17 35.34 -7.49
C SER A 239 2.56 35.52 -6.10
N LEU A 240 1.55 34.72 -5.75
CA LEU A 240 0.88 34.82 -4.44
C LEU A 240 1.75 34.31 -3.30
N LEU A 241 2.70 33.42 -3.60
CA LEU A 241 3.76 33.00 -2.68
C LEU A 241 4.90 34.03 -2.55
N GLY A 242 4.81 35.17 -3.25
CA GLY A 242 5.82 36.23 -3.19
C GLY A 242 7.12 35.90 -3.92
N VAL A 243 7.14 34.88 -4.78
CA VAL A 243 8.33 34.56 -5.58
C VAL A 243 8.50 35.64 -6.66
N PRO A 244 9.66 36.32 -6.73
CA PRO A 244 9.97 37.27 -7.80
C PRO A 244 9.83 36.66 -9.20
N GLN A 245 9.23 37.40 -10.14
CA GLN A 245 8.99 36.93 -11.51
C GLN A 245 10.26 36.50 -12.25
N ALA A 246 11.42 37.09 -11.92
CA ALA A 246 12.72 36.70 -12.49
C ALA A 246 13.13 35.26 -12.14
N GLN A 247 12.54 34.67 -11.10
CA GLN A 247 12.81 33.29 -10.66
C GLN A 247 11.80 32.27 -11.19
N TRP A 248 10.75 32.72 -11.87
CA TRP A 248 9.75 31.83 -12.45
C TRP A 248 10.31 31.12 -13.67
N PRO A 249 9.79 29.93 -14.02
CA PRO A 249 10.11 29.32 -15.30
C PRO A 249 9.79 30.28 -16.46
N GLN A 250 10.63 30.27 -17.49
CA GLN A 250 10.44 31.09 -18.68
C GLN A 250 10.43 30.22 -19.92
N ILE A 251 9.44 30.42 -20.79
CA ILE A 251 9.36 29.79 -22.09
C ILE A 251 9.81 30.81 -23.12
N ARG A 252 10.78 30.44 -23.96
CA ARG A 252 11.31 31.31 -25.01
C ARG A 252 11.18 30.63 -26.35
N MET A 253 10.67 31.36 -27.33
CA MET A 253 10.81 30.97 -28.73
C MET A 253 12.19 31.42 -29.22
N LEU A 254 12.96 30.50 -29.79
CA LEU A 254 14.27 30.81 -30.34
C LEU A 254 14.15 31.81 -31.48
N ASP A 255 15.13 32.70 -31.58
CA ASP A 255 15.28 33.59 -32.73
C ASP A 255 16.24 32.93 -33.71
N THR A 256 15.74 32.53 -34.87
CA THR A 256 16.52 31.77 -35.86
C THR A 256 16.42 32.42 -37.23
N PRO A 257 17.40 32.21 -38.12
CA PRO A 257 17.32 32.73 -39.50
C PRO A 257 16.31 31.96 -40.37
N LEU A 258 15.69 30.89 -39.86
CA LEU A 258 14.71 30.08 -40.60
C LEU A 258 13.31 30.70 -40.49
N LEU A 259 12.44 30.37 -41.44
CA LEU A 259 11.04 30.79 -41.41
C LEU A 259 10.30 30.08 -40.27
N GLN A 260 9.94 30.81 -39.22
CA GLN A 260 9.24 30.28 -38.05
C GLN A 260 7.71 30.52 -38.06
N ASP A 261 7.14 30.88 -39.21
CA ASP A 261 5.71 31.13 -39.37
C ASP A 261 4.84 29.89 -39.10
N GLY A 262 5.42 28.68 -39.17
CA GLY A 262 4.75 27.45 -38.74
C GLY A 262 4.36 27.46 -37.25
N CYS A 263 5.01 28.28 -36.44
CA CYS A 263 4.72 28.46 -35.02
C CYS A 263 3.61 29.49 -34.74
N LYS A 264 3.18 30.25 -35.75
CA LYS A 264 2.15 31.28 -35.56
C LYS A 264 0.82 30.63 -35.18
N GLY A 265 0.34 30.95 -33.98
CA GLY A 265 -0.88 30.37 -33.41
C GLY A 265 -0.74 28.91 -32.98
N ALA A 266 0.48 28.36 -32.93
CA ALA A 266 0.71 27.03 -32.41
C ALA A 266 0.34 26.96 -30.92
N THR A 267 -0.18 25.80 -30.49
CA THR A 267 -0.48 25.51 -29.09
C THR A 267 0.66 24.70 -28.49
N LEU A 268 1.22 25.17 -27.38
CA LEU A 268 2.21 24.45 -26.60
C LEU A 268 1.52 23.69 -25.46
N ARG A 269 1.74 22.38 -25.36
CA ARG A 269 1.29 21.59 -24.21
C ARG A 269 2.46 21.33 -23.28
N PHE A 270 2.31 21.75 -22.03
CA PHE A 270 3.34 21.55 -21.02
C PHE A 270 3.02 20.36 -20.13
N ILE A 271 4.06 19.70 -19.65
CA ILE A 271 4.02 18.77 -18.53
C ILE A 271 4.69 19.44 -17.33
N TYR A 272 4.17 19.14 -16.14
CA TYR A 272 4.64 19.71 -14.89
C TYR A 272 4.99 18.58 -13.92
N SER A 273 6.03 18.78 -13.14
CA SER A 273 6.38 17.86 -12.05
C SER A 273 7.00 18.60 -10.88
N GLY A 274 6.95 17.98 -9.71
CA GLY A 274 7.55 18.48 -8.48
C GLY A 274 7.47 17.43 -7.38
N THR A 275 8.27 17.59 -6.33
CA THR A 275 8.29 16.70 -5.17
C THR A 275 7.67 17.42 -3.98
N GLY A 276 6.58 16.87 -3.43
CA GLY A 276 5.94 17.35 -2.22
C GLY A 276 6.30 16.48 -1.02
N GLN A 277 6.60 17.08 0.13
CA GLN A 277 6.78 16.40 1.40
C GLN A 277 5.81 16.98 2.44
N GLY A 278 5.02 16.12 3.07
CA GLY A 278 4.13 16.49 4.17
C GLY A 278 4.83 16.33 5.52
N ASN A 279 4.48 17.21 6.46
CA ASN A 279 4.87 17.10 7.88
C ASN A 279 3.87 16.28 8.71
#